data_AF-A0A160SYN9-F1
#
_entry.id   AF-A0A160SYN9-F1
#
_cell.length_a   1.000
_cell.length_b   1.000
_cell.length_c   1.000
_cell.angle_alpha   90.00
_cell.angle_beta   90.00
_cell.angle_gamma   90.00
#
_symmetry.space_group_name_H-M   'P 1'
#
loop_
_entity.id
_entity.type
_entity.pdbx_description
1 polymer ?
#
loop_
_entity_poly.entity_id
_entity_poly.type
_entity_poly.pdbx_seq_one_letter_code
_entity_poly.pdbx_strand_id
1 'polypeptide(L)'
;MMIDTLAPNPDQVMDSAYECDDYPLLLILSGPSGVGKDTVARLLIERRPDSFYFVVTATTRPPRDDEVHGINYFFVSFNEFARMIEDDELLEYAIVYNDYKGIPKQQIRDALSSGRDVILRVDVQGAATVRRIIPNAISVFLTTRTEEGLVNRLQQRKQDTSEGIALRTATARQEMKRLEEFDYCVVNPEGQPDVAVERLLSIIDAAHSRVNQQPVRL
;
A
#
# COMPACT_ATOMS: atom_id res chain seq x y z
N MET A 1 -13.68 26.35 45.72
CA MET A 1 -14.62 25.34 45.23
C MET A 1 -13.77 24.14 44.86
N MET A 2 -13.83 23.08 45.66
CA MET A 2 -13.07 21.84 45.41
C MET A 2 -13.66 21.18 44.16
N ILE A 3 -12.81 20.87 43.18
CA ILE A 3 -13.17 20.02 42.05
C ILE A 3 -13.12 18.58 42.55
N ASP A 4 -14.27 17.99 42.80
CA ASP A 4 -14.39 16.54 43.01
C ASP A 4 -13.96 15.84 41.71
N THR A 5 -12.73 15.34 41.67
CA THR A 5 -12.35 14.26 40.75
C THR A 5 -13.10 13.01 41.18
N LEU A 6 -14.29 12.82 40.61
CA LEU A 6 -15.02 11.56 40.66
C LEU A 6 -14.10 10.46 40.12
N ALA A 7 -13.78 9.49 40.98
CA ALA A 7 -13.10 8.27 40.56
C ALA A 7 -13.92 7.59 39.45
N PRO A 8 -13.27 7.00 38.43
CA PRO A 8 -13.99 6.34 37.35
C PRO A 8 -14.87 5.21 37.88
N ASN A 9 -16.09 5.11 37.34
CA ASN A 9 -17.09 4.14 37.75
C ASN A 9 -16.56 2.70 37.51
N PRO A 10 -16.54 1.80 38.51
CA PRO A 10 -15.98 0.45 38.37
C PRO A 10 -16.60 -0.38 37.24
N ASP A 11 -17.86 -0.13 36.88
CA ASP A 11 -18.51 -0.79 35.73
C ASP A 11 -17.95 -0.30 34.38
N GLN A 12 -17.54 0.97 34.26
CA GLN A 12 -16.85 1.47 33.06
C GLN A 12 -15.44 0.90 32.90
N VAL A 13 -14.79 0.55 34.02
CA VAL A 13 -13.46 -0.09 34.02
C VAL A 13 -13.58 -1.58 33.65
N MET A 14 -14.71 -2.22 33.93
CA MET A 14 -14.97 -3.62 33.56
C MET A 14 -15.30 -3.79 32.07
N ASP A 15 -16.09 -2.89 31.47
CA ASP A 15 -16.38 -2.95 30.02
C ASP A 15 -15.10 -2.75 29.19
N SER A 16 -14.20 -1.84 29.61
CA SER A 16 -12.93 -1.62 28.89
C SER A 16 -11.96 -2.80 28.97
N ALA A 17 -12.18 -3.78 29.87
CA ALA A 17 -11.32 -4.97 29.97
C ALA A 17 -11.62 -6.03 28.89
N TYR A 18 -12.75 -5.90 28.19
CA TYR A 18 -13.16 -6.76 27.09
C TYR A 18 -13.06 -6.09 25.72
N GLU A 19 -12.71 -4.80 25.68
CA GLU A 19 -12.44 -4.05 24.45
C GLU A 19 -11.00 -4.28 24.01
N CYS A 20 -10.82 -4.91 22.85
CA CYS A 20 -9.55 -4.85 22.14
C CYS A 20 -9.54 -3.57 21.29
N ASP A 21 -8.42 -2.86 21.32
CA ASP A 21 -8.14 -1.80 20.36
C ASP A 21 -8.29 -2.37 18.93
N ASP A 22 -9.15 -1.74 18.12
CA ASP A 22 -9.38 -2.06 16.71
C ASP A 22 -9.31 -0.77 15.88
N TYR A 23 -8.09 -0.43 15.49
CA TYR A 23 -7.75 0.72 14.67
C TYR A 23 -7.55 0.32 13.21
N PRO A 24 -7.94 1.18 12.25
CA PRO A 24 -7.62 0.96 10.86
C PRO A 24 -6.11 0.82 10.63
N LEU A 25 -5.76 -0.20 9.85
CA LEU A 25 -4.39 -0.55 9.50
C LEU A 25 -3.93 0.21 8.25
N LEU A 26 -2.61 0.30 8.07
CA LEU A 26 -2.00 0.70 6.81
C LEU A 26 -1.15 -0.45 6.27
N LEU A 27 -1.56 -0.99 5.13
CA LEU A 27 -0.91 -2.05 4.41
C LEU A 27 -0.10 -1.48 3.24
N ILE A 28 1.20 -1.75 3.23
CA ILE A 28 2.10 -1.45 2.12
C ILE A 28 2.23 -2.71 1.26
N LEU A 29 1.64 -2.70 0.07
CA LEU A 29 1.81 -3.74 -0.94
C LEU A 29 2.90 -3.31 -1.94
N SER A 30 4.07 -3.91 -1.83
CA SER A 30 5.21 -3.66 -2.73
C SER A 30 5.72 -4.94 -3.37
N GLY A 31 6.78 -4.85 -4.16
CA GLY A 31 7.39 -5.96 -4.87
C GLY A 31 7.79 -5.57 -6.29
N PRO A 32 8.44 -6.46 -7.04
CA PRO A 32 8.99 -6.13 -8.34
C PRO A 32 7.96 -5.65 -9.36
N SER A 33 8.39 -4.93 -10.38
CA SER A 33 7.52 -4.64 -11.52
C SER A 33 7.03 -5.94 -12.20
N GLY A 34 5.74 -6.01 -12.57
CA GLY A 34 5.17 -7.19 -13.24
C GLY A 34 4.61 -8.31 -12.33
N VAL A 35 4.81 -8.24 -11.01
CA VAL A 35 4.31 -9.27 -10.07
C VAL A 35 2.79 -9.26 -9.85
N GLY A 36 2.06 -8.33 -10.47
CA GLY A 36 0.59 -8.27 -10.40
C GLY A 36 0.01 -7.52 -9.20
N LYS A 37 0.75 -6.52 -8.68
CA LYS A 37 0.28 -5.67 -7.55
C LYS A 37 -1.09 -5.05 -7.81
N ASP A 38 -1.30 -4.52 -9.02
CA ASP A 38 -2.56 -3.88 -9.42
C ASP A 38 -3.74 -4.86 -9.39
N THR A 39 -3.53 -6.05 -9.96
CA THR A 39 -4.54 -7.11 -9.99
C THR A 39 -4.89 -7.58 -8.58
N VAL A 40 -3.89 -7.82 -7.74
CA VAL A 40 -4.09 -8.28 -6.36
C VAL A 40 -4.78 -7.22 -5.52
N ALA A 41 -4.39 -5.95 -5.64
CA ALA A 41 -5.03 -4.86 -4.91
C ALA A 41 -6.50 -4.68 -5.30
N ARG A 42 -6.81 -4.70 -6.61
CA ARG A 42 -8.20 -4.65 -7.10
C ARG A 42 -9.04 -5.79 -6.52
N LEU A 43 -8.55 -7.03 -6.63
CA LEU A 43 -9.26 -8.19 -6.12
C LEU A 43 -9.45 -8.13 -4.60
N LEU A 44 -8.45 -7.63 -3.86
CA LEU A 44 -8.52 -7.47 -2.42
C LEU A 44 -9.67 -6.53 -2.00
N ILE A 45 -9.84 -5.40 -2.69
CA ILE A 45 -10.97 -4.48 -2.48
C ILE A 45 -12.29 -5.17 -2.85
N GLU A 46 -12.34 -5.86 -4.00
CA GLU A 46 -13.55 -6.57 -4.44
C GLU A 46 -14.02 -7.63 -3.45
N ARG A 47 -13.12 -8.25 -2.69
CA ARG A 47 -13.49 -9.23 -1.64
C ARG A 47 -14.15 -8.56 -0.43
N ARG A 48 -13.77 -7.33 -0.06
CA ARG A 48 -14.31 -6.60 1.09
C ARG A 48 -14.40 -5.10 0.78
N PRO A 49 -15.37 -4.68 -0.05
CA PRO A 49 -15.42 -3.32 -0.60
C PRO A 49 -15.53 -2.24 0.48
N ASP A 50 -16.24 -2.52 1.57
CA ASP A 50 -16.44 -1.56 2.64
C ASP A 50 -15.27 -1.49 3.64
N SER A 51 -14.39 -2.50 3.66
CA SER A 51 -13.28 -2.58 4.63
C SER A 51 -12.03 -1.83 4.18
N PHE A 52 -11.79 -1.71 2.88
CA PHE A 52 -10.51 -1.24 2.35
C PHE A 52 -10.63 0.03 1.51
N TYR A 53 -9.73 0.98 1.74
CA TYR A 53 -9.51 2.11 0.85
C TYR A 53 -8.15 1.97 0.15
N PHE A 54 -8.16 2.00 -1.18
CA PHE A 54 -6.95 1.97 -1.97
C PHE A 54 -6.52 3.39 -2.35
N VAL A 55 -5.30 3.76 -1.96
CA VAL A 55 -4.79 5.10 -2.22
C VAL A 55 -4.35 5.22 -3.67
N VAL A 56 -4.98 6.16 -4.37
CA VAL A 56 -4.64 6.53 -5.73
C VAL A 56 -3.46 7.49 -5.69
N THR A 57 -2.30 7.07 -6.18
CA THR A 57 -1.08 7.90 -6.16
C THR A 57 -1.09 8.96 -7.26
N ALA A 58 -0.42 10.08 -7.03
CA ALA A 58 -0.20 11.11 -8.03
C ALA A 58 0.99 10.76 -8.92
N THR A 59 0.95 11.13 -10.20
CA THR A 59 2.04 10.93 -11.16
C THR A 59 2.09 12.05 -12.19
N THR A 60 3.30 12.47 -12.59
CA THR A 60 3.50 13.43 -13.70
C THR A 60 3.51 12.79 -15.08
N ARG A 61 3.58 11.46 -15.13
CA ARG A 61 3.48 10.70 -16.38
C ARG A 61 2.12 10.92 -17.04
N PRO A 62 2.01 11.04 -18.37
CA PRO A 62 0.71 10.99 -19.04
C PRO A 62 0.02 9.62 -18.84
N PRO A 63 -1.33 9.58 -18.80
CA PRO A 63 -2.09 8.32 -18.73
C PRO A 63 -1.84 7.45 -19.98
N ARG A 64 -1.93 6.12 -19.80
CA ARG A 64 -2.06 5.17 -20.92
C ARG A 64 -3.52 5.07 -21.37
N ASP A 65 -3.74 4.50 -22.54
CA ASP A 65 -5.07 4.35 -23.16
C ASP A 65 -6.09 3.64 -22.26
N ASP A 66 -5.63 2.75 -21.37
CA ASP A 66 -6.45 1.97 -20.44
C ASP A 66 -6.50 2.52 -19.00
N GLU A 67 -5.90 3.69 -18.75
CA GLU A 67 -5.84 4.29 -17.41
C GLU A 67 -6.80 5.48 -17.27
N VAL A 68 -7.49 5.54 -16.13
CA VAL A 68 -8.46 6.59 -15.79
C VAL A 68 -7.94 7.44 -14.64
N HIS A 69 -7.99 8.76 -14.80
CA HIS A 69 -7.63 9.73 -13.75
C HIS A 69 -8.52 9.55 -12.52
N GLY A 70 -7.91 9.55 -11.33
CA GLY A 70 -8.60 9.35 -10.06
C GLY A 70 -8.98 7.89 -9.76
N ILE A 71 -8.68 6.96 -10.67
CA ILE A 71 -8.86 5.51 -10.44
C ILE A 71 -7.49 4.82 -10.42
N ASN A 72 -6.70 4.97 -11.49
CA ASN A 72 -5.39 4.32 -11.58
C ASN A 72 -4.30 5.18 -10.92
N TYR A 73 -4.34 6.48 -11.23
CA TYR A 73 -3.47 7.53 -10.69
C TYR A 73 -4.20 8.88 -10.76
N PHE A 74 -3.77 9.85 -9.94
CA PHE A 74 -3.97 11.26 -10.23
C PHE A 74 -2.89 11.70 -11.22
N PHE A 75 -3.26 11.79 -12.49
CA PHE A 75 -2.38 12.32 -13.54
C PHE A 75 -2.37 13.84 -13.45
N VAL A 76 -1.25 14.40 -12.96
CA VAL A 76 -1.10 15.83 -12.65
C VAL A 76 0.03 16.43 -13.47
N SER A 77 0.01 17.74 -13.66
CA SER A 77 1.13 18.44 -14.30
C SER A 77 2.35 18.53 -13.38
N PHE A 78 3.54 18.77 -13.92
CA PHE A 78 4.73 19.05 -13.09
C PHE A 78 4.53 20.24 -12.14
N ASN A 79 3.85 21.31 -12.60
CA ASN A 79 3.58 22.49 -11.77
C ASN A 79 2.63 22.17 -10.62
N GLU A 80 1.62 21.34 -10.88
CA GLU A 80 0.69 20.88 -9.86
C GLU A 80 1.38 19.96 -8.86
N PHE A 81 2.18 19.00 -9.33
CA PHE A 81 2.97 18.14 -8.45
C PHE A 81 3.94 18.94 -7.57
N ALA A 82 4.57 19.98 -8.13
CA ALA A 82 5.45 20.88 -7.37
C ALA A 82 4.69 21.61 -6.26
N ARG A 83 3.47 22.09 -6.52
CA ARG A 83 2.61 22.68 -5.48
C ARG A 83 2.26 21.67 -4.38
N MET A 84 1.90 20.44 -4.74
CA MET A 84 1.61 19.39 -3.75
C MET A 84 2.81 19.13 -2.82
N ILE A 85 4.05 19.29 -3.30
CA ILE A 85 5.26 19.23 -2.48
C ILE A 85 5.37 20.48 -1.58
N GLU A 86 5.22 21.68 -2.16
CA GLU A 86 5.32 22.96 -1.43
C GLU A 86 4.30 23.06 -0.30
N ASP A 87 3.09 22.53 -0.52
CA ASP A 87 1.96 22.56 0.41
C ASP A 87 1.97 21.36 1.40
N ASP A 88 3.03 20.54 1.40
CA ASP A 88 3.19 19.35 2.27
C ASP A 88 2.03 18.34 2.16
N GLU A 89 1.44 18.21 0.97
CA GLU A 89 0.28 17.34 0.72
C GLU A 89 0.65 15.87 0.50
N LEU A 90 1.93 15.57 0.23
CA LEU A 90 2.42 14.23 -0.08
C LEU A 90 3.10 13.59 1.13
N LEU A 91 2.68 12.37 1.48
CA LEU A 91 3.34 11.56 2.53
C LEU A 91 4.77 11.21 2.10
N GLU A 92 4.92 10.87 0.83
CA GLU A 92 6.16 10.48 0.19
C GLU A 92 6.08 10.85 -1.28
N TYR A 93 7.23 11.18 -1.88
CA TYR A 93 7.37 11.31 -3.31
C TYR A 93 8.77 10.91 -3.78
N ALA A 94 8.86 10.37 -4.99
CA ALA A 94 10.09 9.94 -5.62
C ALA A 94 10.01 10.04 -7.14
N ILE A 95 11.18 9.99 -7.80
CA ILE A 95 11.27 9.83 -9.26
C ILE A 95 11.35 8.33 -9.55
N VAL A 96 10.37 7.83 -10.31
CA VAL A 96 10.25 6.42 -10.67
C VAL A 96 10.14 6.31 -12.18
N TYR A 97 11.16 5.73 -12.82
CA TYR A 97 11.30 5.67 -14.29
C TYR A 97 11.18 7.06 -14.97
N ASN A 98 11.82 8.09 -14.39
CA ASN A 98 11.84 9.50 -14.84
C ASN A 98 10.56 10.31 -14.60
N ASP A 99 9.51 9.72 -14.04
CA ASP A 99 8.29 10.44 -13.66
C ASP A 99 8.23 10.64 -12.15
N TYR A 100 7.72 11.78 -11.69
CA TYR A 100 7.42 11.96 -10.27
C TYR A 100 6.21 11.12 -9.90
N LYS A 101 6.29 10.48 -8.73
CA LYS A 101 5.19 9.77 -8.09
C LYS A 101 5.07 10.22 -6.65
N GLY A 102 3.84 10.36 -6.16
CA GLY A 102 3.58 10.81 -4.80
C GLY A 102 2.34 10.18 -4.18
N ILE A 103 2.32 10.11 -2.86
CA ILE A 103 1.22 9.52 -2.08
C ILE A 103 0.45 10.65 -1.37
N PRO A 104 -0.76 11.04 -1.81
CA PRO A 104 -1.50 12.13 -1.16
C PRO A 104 -1.93 11.77 0.27
N LYS A 105 -1.55 12.59 1.26
CA LYS A 105 -1.88 12.38 2.69
C LYS A 105 -3.38 12.38 2.95
N GLN A 106 -4.12 13.22 2.23
CA GLN A 106 -5.55 13.41 2.47
C GLN A 106 -6.35 12.11 2.33
N GLN A 107 -6.07 11.33 1.28
CA GLN A 107 -6.71 10.02 1.07
C GLN A 107 -6.49 9.05 2.23
N ILE A 108 -5.27 9.06 2.80
CA ILE A 108 -4.94 8.20 3.94
C ILE A 108 -5.72 8.67 5.18
N ARG A 109 -5.72 9.99 5.45
CA ARG A 109 -6.47 10.57 6.58
C ARG A 109 -7.95 10.24 6.50
N ASP A 110 -8.56 10.46 5.34
CA ASP A 110 -9.98 10.24 5.12
C ASP A 110 -10.34 8.76 5.33
N ALA A 111 -9.56 7.85 4.75
CA ALA A 111 -9.76 6.41 4.91
C ALA A 111 -9.67 5.96 6.37
N LEU A 112 -8.60 6.34 7.07
CA LEU A 112 -8.42 6.00 8.49
C LEU A 112 -9.55 6.58 9.34
N SER A 113 -9.98 7.83 9.08
CA SER A 113 -11.09 8.45 9.80
C SER A 113 -12.44 7.77 9.57
N SER A 114 -12.61 7.11 8.41
CA SER A 114 -13.81 6.36 8.06
C SER A 114 -13.84 4.94 8.61
N GLY A 115 -12.82 4.52 9.36
CA GLY A 115 -12.71 3.15 9.88
C GLY A 115 -12.21 2.13 8.85
N ARG A 116 -11.68 2.57 7.70
CA ARG A 116 -11.23 1.70 6.61
C ARG A 116 -9.73 1.52 6.63
N ASP A 117 -9.30 0.28 6.46
CA ASP A 117 -7.90 -0.06 6.26
C ASP A 117 -7.37 0.56 4.97
N VAL A 118 -6.16 1.11 5.04
CA VAL A 118 -5.50 1.76 3.92
C VAL A 118 -4.61 0.77 3.19
N ILE A 119 -4.77 0.67 1.87
CA ILE A 119 -3.86 -0.08 1.00
C ILE A 119 -3.02 0.90 0.18
N LEU A 120 -1.71 0.90 0.42
CA LEU A 120 -0.71 1.61 -0.37
C LEU A 120 -0.02 0.65 -1.34
N ARG A 121 -0.12 0.93 -2.64
CA ARG A 121 0.63 0.22 -3.68
C ARG A 121 1.78 1.08 -4.20
N VAL A 122 2.99 0.76 -3.74
CA VAL A 122 4.21 1.51 -4.04
C VAL A 122 5.35 0.59 -4.47
N ASP A 123 6.40 1.15 -5.07
CA ASP A 123 7.64 0.39 -5.33
C ASP A 123 8.43 0.16 -4.03
N VAL A 124 9.57 -0.53 -4.14
CA VAL A 124 10.38 -0.86 -2.97
C VAL A 124 10.97 0.39 -2.30
N GLN A 125 11.27 1.45 -3.06
CA GLN A 125 11.81 2.69 -2.52
C GLN A 125 10.76 3.43 -1.70
N GLY A 126 9.58 3.63 -2.27
CA GLY A 126 8.44 4.24 -1.58
C GLY A 126 8.06 3.44 -0.33
N ALA A 127 8.02 2.10 -0.42
CA ALA A 127 7.74 1.24 0.73
C ALA A 127 8.72 1.49 1.89
N ALA A 128 10.02 1.61 1.61
CA ALA A 128 11.02 1.85 2.64
C ALA A 128 10.97 3.26 3.24
N THR A 129 10.47 4.24 2.51
CA THR A 129 10.20 5.57 3.05
C THR A 129 8.96 5.56 3.93
N VAL A 130 7.85 4.97 3.46
CA VAL A 130 6.61 4.87 4.26
C VAL A 130 6.87 4.11 5.57
N ARG A 131 7.61 2.99 5.55
CA ARG A 131 7.97 2.26 6.77
C ARG A 131 8.76 3.08 7.80
N ARG A 132 9.54 4.06 7.34
CA ARG A 132 10.26 4.99 8.25
C ARG A 132 9.33 6.05 8.83
N ILE A 133 8.37 6.53 8.05
CA ILE A 133 7.39 7.54 8.48
C ILE A 133 6.32 6.92 9.38
N ILE A 134 5.89 5.70 9.07
CA ILE A 134 4.80 4.97 9.73
C ILE A 134 5.33 3.58 10.13
N PRO A 135 6.04 3.47 11.28
CA PRO A 135 6.69 2.21 11.68
C PRO A 135 5.72 1.08 12.03
N ASN A 136 4.46 1.38 12.34
CA ASN A 136 3.40 0.41 12.59
C ASN A 136 2.66 -0.04 11.32
N ALA A 137 3.06 0.43 10.14
CA ALA A 137 2.54 -0.06 8.87
C ALA A 137 2.91 -1.55 8.65
N ILE A 138 2.00 -2.30 8.06
CA ILE A 138 2.23 -3.70 7.69
C ILE A 138 2.80 -3.72 6.27
N SER A 139 4.00 -4.26 6.10
CA SER A 139 4.67 -4.30 4.81
C SER A 139 4.67 -5.70 4.21
N VAL A 140 4.13 -5.83 3.00
CA VAL A 140 4.05 -7.09 2.26
C VAL A 140 4.78 -6.97 0.92
N PHE A 141 5.75 -7.86 0.72
CA PHE A 141 6.44 -8.04 -0.54
C PHE A 141 5.73 -9.09 -1.40
N LEU A 142 5.15 -8.66 -2.51
CA LEU A 142 4.49 -9.52 -3.50
C LEU A 142 5.50 -10.01 -4.53
N THR A 143 5.58 -11.32 -4.73
CA THR A 143 6.51 -11.94 -5.70
C THR A 143 5.84 -13.01 -6.55
N THR A 144 6.51 -13.48 -7.60
CA THR A 144 6.14 -14.70 -8.34
C THR A 144 6.83 -15.93 -7.74
N ARG A 145 6.37 -17.13 -8.13
CA ARG A 145 6.99 -18.39 -7.68
C ARG A 145 8.39 -18.58 -8.26
N THR A 146 8.63 -18.09 -9.46
CA THR A 146 9.91 -18.20 -10.18
C THR A 146 10.23 -16.89 -10.89
N GLU A 147 11.51 -16.66 -11.16
CA GLU A 147 11.97 -15.55 -12.00
C GLU A 147 11.41 -15.64 -13.42
N GLU A 148 11.36 -16.84 -14.00
CA GLU A 148 10.76 -17.07 -15.32
C GLU A 148 9.31 -16.58 -15.36
N GLY A 149 8.52 -16.86 -14.32
CA GLY A 149 7.15 -16.36 -14.22
C GLY A 149 7.07 -14.82 -14.16
N LEU A 150 8.08 -14.16 -13.61
CA LEU A 150 8.17 -12.70 -13.60
C LEU A 150 8.48 -12.15 -14.99
N VAL A 151 9.47 -12.74 -15.66
CA VAL A 151 9.88 -12.38 -17.02
C VAL A 151 8.72 -12.57 -18.00
N ASN A 152 8.01 -13.70 -17.93
CA ASN A 152 6.86 -13.98 -18.78
C ASN A 152 5.76 -12.91 -18.62
N ARG A 153 5.48 -12.47 -17.38
CA ARG A 153 4.52 -11.39 -17.13
C ARG A 153 4.98 -10.04 -17.70
N LEU A 154 6.27 -9.74 -17.62
CA LEU A 154 6.83 -8.53 -18.22
C LEU A 154 6.73 -8.56 -19.75
N GLN A 155 6.97 -9.71 -20.39
CA GLN A 155 6.84 -9.90 -21.83
C GLN A 155 5.39 -9.81 -22.32
N GLN A 156 4.43 -10.31 -21.52
CA GLN A 156 3.01 -10.26 -21.86
C GLN A 156 2.41 -8.85 -21.83
N ARG A 157 3.05 -7.90 -21.13
CA ARG A 157 2.73 -6.47 -21.27
C ARG A 157 3.22 -6.00 -22.63
N LYS A 158 2.37 -6.18 -23.66
CA LYS A 158 2.59 -5.88 -25.10
C LYS A 158 2.91 -4.40 -25.45
N GLN A 159 3.42 -3.62 -24.50
CA GLN A 159 3.71 -2.18 -24.65
C GLN A 159 5.23 -1.87 -24.57
N ASP A 160 6.09 -2.87 -24.35
CA ASP A 160 7.52 -2.63 -24.16
C ASP A 160 8.40 -3.18 -25.30
N THR A 161 9.42 -2.41 -25.66
CA THR A 161 10.49 -2.86 -26.56
C THR A 161 11.35 -3.95 -25.88
N SER A 162 12.08 -4.74 -26.67
CA SER A 162 13.03 -5.75 -26.15
C SER A 162 14.04 -5.15 -25.16
N GLU A 163 14.52 -3.94 -25.42
CA GLU A 163 15.40 -3.17 -24.55
C GLU A 163 14.73 -2.78 -23.23
N GLY A 164 13.44 -2.40 -23.27
CA GLY A 164 12.65 -2.10 -22.07
C GLY A 164 12.44 -3.34 -21.19
N ILE A 165 12.27 -4.52 -21.78
CA ILE A 165 12.12 -5.78 -21.05
C ILE A 165 13.41 -6.15 -20.31
N ALA A 166 14.57 -6.01 -20.95
CA ALA A 166 15.86 -6.29 -20.32
C ALA A 166 16.11 -5.37 -19.11
N LEU A 167 15.85 -4.05 -19.28
CA LEU A 167 15.97 -3.09 -18.19
C LEU A 167 15.03 -3.42 -17.02
N ARG A 168 13.75 -3.69 -17.30
CA ARG A 168 12.78 -4.07 -16.27
C ARG A 168 13.12 -5.37 -15.55
N THR A 169 13.66 -6.35 -16.27
CA THR A 169 14.12 -7.61 -15.67
C THR A 169 15.29 -7.35 -14.73
N ALA A 170 16.27 -6.53 -15.14
CA ALA A 170 17.38 -6.13 -14.28
C ALA A 170 16.90 -5.36 -13.04
N THR A 171 15.97 -4.41 -13.21
CA THR A 171 15.35 -3.69 -12.09
C THR A 171 14.64 -4.66 -11.14
N ALA A 172 13.82 -5.58 -11.66
CA ALA A 172 13.09 -6.55 -10.87
C ALA A 172 14.01 -7.43 -10.02
N ARG A 173 15.17 -7.86 -10.57
CA ARG A 173 16.20 -8.58 -9.81
C ARG A 173 16.79 -7.76 -8.66
N GLN A 174 16.96 -6.44 -8.84
CA GLN A 174 17.41 -5.57 -7.76
C GLN A 174 16.32 -5.37 -6.71
N GLU A 175 15.07 -5.20 -7.13
CA GLU A 175 13.92 -5.11 -6.22
C GLU A 175 13.76 -6.37 -5.36
N MET A 176 14.00 -7.56 -5.93
CA MET A 176 13.99 -8.85 -5.20
C MET A 176 14.98 -8.90 -4.02
N LYS A 177 16.11 -8.18 -4.09
CA LYS A 177 17.09 -8.16 -2.99
C LYS A 177 16.58 -7.43 -1.75
N ARG A 178 15.49 -6.66 -1.88
CA ARG A 178 14.90 -5.90 -0.78
C ARG A 178 13.80 -6.67 -0.03
N LEU A 179 13.56 -7.93 -0.38
CA LEU A 179 12.54 -8.78 0.24
C LEU A 179 12.69 -8.84 1.77
N GLU A 180 13.93 -8.94 2.28
CA GLU A 180 14.24 -9.06 3.71
C GLU A 180 13.83 -7.83 4.53
N GLU A 181 13.51 -6.73 3.86
CA GLU A 181 13.06 -5.52 4.53
C GLU A 181 11.57 -5.54 4.88
N PHE A 182 10.79 -6.49 4.34
CA PHE A 182 9.34 -6.53 4.52
C PHE A 182 8.94 -7.49 5.64
N ASP A 183 7.81 -7.23 6.27
CA ASP A 183 7.29 -8.07 7.36
C ASP A 183 6.80 -9.43 6.82
N TYR A 184 6.26 -9.44 5.60
CA TYR A 184 5.72 -10.64 4.95
C TYR A 184 6.12 -10.73 3.48
N CYS A 185 6.25 -11.97 3.00
CA CYS A 185 6.37 -12.27 1.57
C CYS A 185 5.13 -13.06 1.12
N VAL A 186 4.45 -12.57 0.07
CA VAL A 186 3.30 -13.24 -0.53
C VAL A 186 3.62 -13.60 -1.97
N VAL A 187 3.53 -14.89 -2.29
CA VAL A 187 3.65 -15.38 -3.66
C VAL A 187 2.30 -15.22 -4.38
N ASN A 188 2.32 -14.55 -5.53
CA ASN A 188 1.25 -14.48 -6.52
C ASN A 188 1.53 -15.50 -7.65
N PRO A 189 0.94 -16.70 -7.61
CA PRO A 189 1.15 -17.72 -8.63
C PRO A 189 0.56 -17.28 -9.97
N GLU A 190 1.11 -17.83 -11.06
CA GLU A 190 0.57 -17.58 -12.40
C GLU A 190 -0.86 -18.09 -12.53
N GLY A 191 -1.73 -17.24 -13.11
CA GLY A 191 -3.15 -17.53 -13.31
C GLY A 191 -4.00 -17.66 -12.05
N GLN A 192 -3.44 -17.47 -10.84
CA GLN A 192 -4.15 -17.70 -9.57
C GLN A 192 -3.96 -16.55 -8.58
N PRO A 193 -4.34 -15.30 -8.95
CA PRO A 193 -4.15 -14.14 -8.08
C PRO A 193 -4.94 -14.24 -6.76
N ASP A 194 -6.06 -14.98 -6.73
CA ASP A 194 -6.85 -15.23 -5.53
C ASP A 194 -6.04 -15.86 -4.39
N VAL A 195 -5.05 -16.70 -4.70
CA VAL A 195 -4.17 -17.31 -3.68
C VAL A 195 -3.36 -16.24 -2.94
N ALA A 196 -2.93 -15.18 -3.62
CA ALA A 196 -2.26 -14.06 -2.97
C ALA A 196 -3.24 -13.20 -2.16
N VAL A 197 -4.46 -13.01 -2.66
CA VAL A 197 -5.51 -12.25 -1.97
C VAL A 197 -5.88 -12.91 -0.64
N GLU A 198 -6.13 -14.22 -0.61
CA GLU A 198 -6.44 -14.94 0.64
C GLU A 198 -5.33 -14.82 1.69
N ARG A 199 -4.06 -14.85 1.24
CA ARG A 199 -2.91 -14.66 2.12
C ARG A 199 -2.84 -13.25 2.69
N LEU A 200 -3.11 -12.23 1.86
CA LEU A 200 -3.17 -10.85 2.32
C LEU A 200 -4.29 -10.65 3.33
N LEU A 201 -5.49 -11.19 3.07
CA LEU A 201 -6.61 -11.16 4.01
C LEU A 201 -6.25 -11.81 5.34
N SER A 202 -5.58 -12.97 5.30
CA SER A 202 -5.11 -13.65 6.52
C SER A 202 -4.11 -12.82 7.32
N ILE A 203 -3.20 -12.10 6.65
CA ILE A 203 -2.25 -11.19 7.31
C ILE A 203 -2.98 -10.01 7.96
N ILE A 204 -3.95 -9.43 7.27
CA ILE A 204 -4.76 -8.30 7.75
C ILE A 204 -5.58 -8.73 8.97
N ASP A 205 -6.31 -9.84 8.89
CA ASP A 205 -7.14 -10.36 9.98
C ASP A 205 -6.29 -10.68 11.24
N ALA A 206 -5.11 -11.27 11.03
CA ALA A 206 -4.15 -11.51 12.11
C ALA A 206 -3.61 -10.21 12.71
N ALA A 207 -3.47 -9.15 11.91
CA ALA A 207 -2.98 -7.86 12.38
C ALA A 207 -4.01 -7.06 13.17
N HIS A 208 -5.30 -7.16 12.81
CA HIS A 208 -6.42 -6.64 13.63
C HIS A 208 -6.55 -7.34 14.97
N SER A 209 -6.08 -8.59 15.05
CA SER A 209 -6.08 -9.36 16.31
C SER A 209 -4.88 -9.05 17.23
N ARG A 210 -4.07 -8.01 16.96
CA ARG A 210 -2.89 -7.67 17.77
C ARG A 210 -3.31 -6.94 19.05
N VAL A 211 -2.95 -7.51 20.21
CA VAL A 211 -3.28 -6.96 21.54
C VAL A 211 -2.81 -5.51 21.76
N ASN A 212 -1.64 -5.14 21.24
CA ASN A 212 -1.08 -3.79 21.42
C ASN A 212 -1.09 -3.01 20.10
N GLN A 213 -2.23 -3.00 19.42
CA GLN A 213 -2.36 -2.21 18.19
C GLN A 213 -2.12 -0.73 18.50
N GLN A 214 -1.51 -0.02 17.53
CA GLN A 214 -1.30 1.42 17.63
C GLN A 214 -1.97 2.06 16.42
N PRO A 215 -2.71 3.16 16.60
CA PRO A 215 -3.33 3.86 15.48
C PRO A 215 -2.26 4.41 14.54
N VAL A 216 -2.52 4.38 13.24
CA VAL A 216 -1.68 5.03 12.24
C VAL A 216 -1.77 6.55 12.41
N ARG A 217 -0.62 7.23 12.45
CA ARG A 217 -0.51 8.69 12.58
C ARG A 217 0.31 9.25 11.43
N LEU A 218 -0.14 10.40 10.89
CA LEU A 218 0.44 11.10 9.74
C LEU A 218 0.89 12.51 10.10
#